data_AF-A0A836UKU6-F1
#
_entry.id   AF-A0A836UKU6-F1
#
_cell.length_a   1.000
_cell.length_b   1.000
_cell.length_c   1.000
_cell.angle_alpha   90.00
_cell.angle_beta   90.00
_cell.angle_gamma   90.00
#
_symmetry.space_group_name_H-M   'P 1'
#
loop_
_entity.id
_entity.type
_entity.pdbx_description
1 polymer ?
#
loop_
_entity_poly.entity_id
_entity_poly.type
_entity_poly.pdbx_seq_one_letter_code
_entity_poly.pdbx_strand_id
1 'polypeptide(L)' 'MAEQILIEYKKDIASFTLVPSDKGRFELSVDGELVFSKEQEGRFPEYSEIKPKIEACK' A
#
# COMPACT_ATOMS: atom_id res chain seq x y z
N MET A 1 -2.55 0.28 -9.01
CA MET A 1 -2.36 0.20 -7.55
C MET A 1 -2.37 1.59 -6.89
N ALA A 2 -1.28 2.37 -6.94
CA ALA A 2 -1.20 3.66 -6.23
C ALA A 2 -2.35 4.64 -6.57
N GLU A 3 -2.63 4.81 -7.87
CA GLU A 3 -3.74 5.66 -8.34
C GLU A 3 -5.11 5.20 -7.84
N GLN A 4 -5.38 3.89 -7.83
CA GLN A 4 -6.65 3.33 -7.37
C GLN A 4 -6.87 3.59 -5.87
N ILE A 5 -5.83 3.36 -5.06
CA ILE A 5 -5.85 3.68 -3.63
C ILE A 5 -6.10 5.18 -3.44
N LEU A 6 -5.39 6.02 -4.18
CA LEU A 6 -5.57 7.47 -4.07
C LEU A 6 -6.99 7.90 -4.43
N ILE A 7 -7.58 7.37 -5.50
CA ILE A 7 -8.95 7.71 -5.91
C ILE A 7 -9.99 7.26 -4.88
N GLU A 8 -9.84 6.05 -4.32
CA GLU A 8 -10.78 5.47 -3.36
C GLU A 8 -10.68 6.14 -1.98
N TYR A 9 -9.45 6.42 -1.52
CA TYR A 9 -9.19 6.93 -0.17
C TYR A 9 -8.85 8.43 -0.12
N LYS A 10 -8.99 9.19 -1.21
CA LYS A 10 -8.69 10.65 -1.26
C LYS A 10 -9.31 11.50 -0.15
N LYS A 11 -10.41 11.04 0.46
CA LYS A 11 -11.11 11.73 1.55
C LYS A 11 -10.70 11.24 2.95
N ASP A 12 -10.09 10.06 3.03
CA ASP A 12 -9.77 9.37 4.27
C ASP A 12 -8.28 9.44 4.63
N ILE A 13 -7.39 9.65 3.64
CA ILE A 13 -5.94 9.74 3.89
C ILE A 13 -5.48 11.19 4.08
N ALA A 14 -4.69 11.42 5.12
CA ALA A 14 -4.07 12.72 5.36
C ALA A 14 -2.90 12.99 4.40
N SER A 15 -2.16 11.94 4.01
CA SER A 15 -1.03 12.05 3.11
C SER A 15 -0.83 10.75 2.32
N PHE A 16 -0.30 10.87 1.10
CA PHE A 16 0.10 9.74 0.27
C PHE A 16 1.49 10.00 -0.28
N THR A 17 2.44 9.13 0.05
CA THR A 17 3.85 9.30 -0.31
C THR A 17 4.32 8.14 -1.18
N LEU A 18 4.88 8.46 -2.35
CA LEU A 18 5.56 7.49 -3.20
C LEU A 18 7.06 7.58 -2.95
N VAL A 19 7.60 6.61 -2.21
CA VAL A 19 9.04 6.53 -1.96
C VAL A 19 9.66 5.66 -3.06
N PRO A 20 10.49 6.23 -3.96
CA PRO A 20 11.21 5.41 -4.93
C PRO A 20 12.17 4.48 -4.18
N SER A 21 12.14 3.21 -4.54
CA SER A 21 13.02 2.19 -3.97
C SER A 21 13.77 1.44 -5.05
N ASP A 22 15.01 1.09 -4.74
CA ASP A 22 15.83 0.28 -5.62
C ASP A 22 15.39 -1.20 -5.64
N LYS A 23 15.85 -1.92 -6.67
CA LYS A 23 15.71 -3.38 -6.86
C LYS A 23 14.27 -3.90 -7.04
N GLY A 24 13.34 -3.05 -7.46
CA GLY A 24 11.96 -3.48 -7.72
C GLY A 24 11.21 -3.90 -6.46
N ARG A 25 11.65 -3.37 -5.30
CA ARG A 25 10.94 -3.47 -4.03
C ARG A 25 9.62 -2.72 -4.12
N PHE A 26 8.59 -3.33 -3.55
CA PHE A 26 7.28 -2.72 -3.43
C PHE A 26 6.80 -2.99 -2.01
N GLU A 27 6.69 -1.92 -1.24
CA GLU A 27 6.29 -1.96 0.16
C GLU A 27 5.13 -1.00 0.34
N LEU A 28 4.09 -1.48 1.00
CA LEU A 28 2.93 -0.67 1.36
C LEU A 28 2.86 -0.62 2.87
N SER A 29 2.89 0.59 3.42
CA SER A 29 2.76 0.84 4.85
C SER A 29 1.64 1.83 5.09
N VAL A 30 0.87 1.63 6.15
CA VAL A 30 -0.20 2.52 6.61
C VAL A 30 0.15 2.93 8.04
N ASP A 31 0.24 4.24 8.31
CA ASP A 31 0.61 4.79 9.62
C ASP A 31 1.90 4.20 10.24
N GLY A 32 2.83 3.76 9.39
CA GLY A 32 4.10 3.14 9.79
C GLY A 32 4.04 1.62 9.97
N GLU A 33 2.87 1.01 9.85
CA GLU A 33 2.70 -0.44 9.86
C GLU A 33 2.81 -1.02 8.45
N LEU A 34 3.72 -1.99 8.28
CA LEU A 34 3.95 -2.66 7.00
C LEU A 34 2.76 -3.60 6.69
N VAL A 35 1.90 -3.14 5.79
CA VAL A 35 0.72 -3.88 5.32
C VAL A 35 1.10 -4.95 4.30
N PHE A 36 2.07 -4.64 3.44
CA PHE A 36 2.52 -5.54 2.39
C PHE A 36 3.98 -5.30 2.03
N SER A 37 4.72 -6.39 1.79
CA SER A 37 6.04 -6.32 1.16
C SER A 37 6.16 -7.38 0.08
N LYS A 38 6.46 -6.93 -1.13
CA LYS A 38 6.77 -7.79 -2.28
C LYS A 38 8.03 -8.63 -2.03
N GLU A 39 8.95 -8.15 -1.20
CA GLU A 39 10.15 -8.90 -0.84
C GLU A 39 9.80 -10.12 0.02
N GLN A 40 8.77 -10.01 0.88
CA GLN A 40 8.30 -11.11 1.70
C GLN A 40 7.40 -12.09 0.94
N GLU A 41 6.45 -11.58 0.14
CA GLU A 41 5.51 -12.44 -0.60
C GLU A 41 6.04 -12.93 -1.96
N GLY A 42 7.12 -12.32 -2.48
CA GLY A 42 7.69 -12.66 -3.78
C GLY A 42 6.83 -12.29 -4.99
N ARG A 43 5.71 -11.58 -4.79
CA ARG A 43 4.74 -11.21 -5.83
C ARG A 43 4.20 -9.79 -5.64
N PHE A 44 3.58 -9.25 -6.69
CA PHE A 44 2.79 -8.03 -6.57
C PHE A 44 1.44 -8.36 -5.92
N PRO A 45 0.94 -7.55 -4.98
CA PRO A 45 -0.36 -7.79 -4.38
C PRO A 45 -1.48 -7.51 -5.36
N GLU A 46 -2.63 -8.15 -5.16
CA GLU A 46 -3.88 -7.69 -5.77
C GLU A 46 -4.57 -6.61 -4.93
N TYR A 47 -5.31 -5.73 -5.59
CA TYR A 47 -6.03 -4.64 -4.92
C TYR A 47 -7.03 -5.17 -3.87
N SER A 48 -7.68 -6.30 -4.19
CA SER A 48 -8.62 -7.00 -3.31
C SER A 48 -7.98 -7.49 -2.01
N GLU A 49 -6.68 -7.74 -1.99
CA GLU A 49 -5.94 -8.15 -0.80
C GLU A 49 -5.45 -6.96 0.03
N ILE A 50 -5.15 -5.84 -0.65
CA ILE A 50 -4.65 -4.62 -0.01
C ILE A 50 -5.78 -3.88 0.70
N LYS A 51 -6.94 -3.74 0.05
CA LYS A 51 -8.10 -3.02 0.59
C LYS A 51 -8.46 -3.41 2.03
N PRO A 52 -8.71 -4.69 2.36
CA PRO A 52 -9.06 -5.08 3.73
C PRO A 52 -7.91 -4.85 4.72
N LYS A 53 -6.64 -4.92 4.28
CA LYS A 53 -5.51 -4.66 5.17
C LYS A 53 -5.33 -3.16 5.49
N ILE A 54 -5.65 -2.27 4.54
CA ILE A 54 -5.73 -0.83 4.79
C ILE A 54 -6.86 -0.54 5.78
N GLU A 55 -8.03 -1.17 5.58
CA GLU A 55 -9.19 -0.99 6.48
C GLU A 55 -8.95 -1.56 7.88
N ALA A 56 -8.17 -2.63 8.02
CA ALA A 56 -7.79 -3.21 9.30
C ALA A 56 -6.83 -2.33 10.13
N CYS A 57 -6.14 -1.40 9.47
CA CYS A 57 -5.18 -0.48 10.10
C CYS A 57 -5.82 0.87 10.50
N LYS A 58 -7.14 1.02 10.28
CA LYS A 58 -7.93 2.23 10.56
C LYS A 58 -8.38 2.27 12.02
#